data_AF-A0A382NDM2-F1
#
_entry.id   AF-A0A382NDM2-F1
#
_cell.length_a   1.000
_cell.length_b   1.000
_cell.length_c   1.000
_cell.angle_alpha   90.00
_cell.angle_beta   90.00
_cell.angle_gamma   90.00
#
_symmetry.space_group_name_H-M   'P 1'
#
loop_
_entity.id
_entity.type
_entity.pdbx_description
1 polymer ?
#
loop_
_entity_poly.entity_id
_entity_poly.type
_entity_poly.pdbx_seq_one_letter_code
_entity_poly.pdbx_strand_id
1 'polypeptide(L)'
;MRYQRGLLREATDRTGVLLVNLGTPEAPTVSAVRRYLGEFLHDQRVVELTRWIWCLILHGIVLRFRPKKSAAAYTKIWSETGSPLMSLTRALAERL
;
A
#
# COMPACT_ATOMS: atom_id res chain seq x y z
N MET A 1 -2.80 11.29 45.01
CA MET A 1 -3.47 10.85 43.76
C MET A 1 -2.88 9.51 43.33
N ARG A 2 -3.64 8.42 43.46
CA ARG A 2 -3.26 7.08 42.99
C ARG A 2 -3.63 6.96 41.51
N TYR A 3 -2.63 6.90 40.63
CA TYR A 3 -2.87 6.36 39.29
C TYR A 3 -2.84 4.83 39.40
N GLN A 4 -4.00 4.25 39.12
CA GLN A 4 -4.26 2.82 39.21
C GLN A 4 -3.29 2.03 38.33
N ARG A 5 -2.50 1.19 38.99
CA ARG A 5 -1.79 0.05 38.41
C ARG A 5 -2.86 -0.99 38.07
N GLY A 6 -3.42 -0.92 36.87
CA GLY A 6 -4.57 -1.72 36.46
C GLY A 6 -4.39 -2.31 35.07
N LEU A 7 -3.59 -3.39 34.98
CA LEU A 7 -3.75 -4.56 34.10
C LEU A 7 -2.42 -5.33 34.12
N LEU A 8 -2.29 -6.22 35.10
CA LEU A 8 -1.48 -7.42 34.92
C LEU A 8 -2.18 -8.24 33.84
N ARG A 9 -1.94 -7.91 32.57
CA ARG A 9 -2.13 -8.89 31.51
C ARG A 9 -1.07 -9.93 31.74
N GLU A 10 -1.48 -11.12 32.14
CA GLU A 10 -0.77 -12.35 31.82
C GLU A 10 -0.84 -12.53 30.29
N ALA A 11 -0.25 -11.59 29.56
CA ALA A 11 0.04 -11.77 28.17
C ALA A 11 1.16 -12.81 28.16
N THR A 12 0.93 -13.94 27.53
CA THR A 12 2.04 -14.69 26.96
C THR A 12 2.97 -13.67 26.32
N ASP A 13 4.21 -13.54 26.82
CA ASP A 13 5.17 -12.47 26.50
C ASP A 13 5.65 -12.60 25.06
N ARG A 14 4.72 -12.43 24.13
CA ARG A 14 4.84 -12.67 22.71
C ARG A 14 4.78 -11.30 22.04
N THR A 15 5.93 -10.85 21.59
CA THR A 15 6.06 -9.65 20.79
C THR A 15 5.49 -9.90 19.39
N GLY A 16 4.44 -9.18 19.03
CA GLY A 16 3.94 -9.15 17.66
C GLY A 16 4.65 -8.04 16.87
N VAL A 17 5.18 -8.36 15.70
CA VAL A 17 5.79 -7.39 14.77
C VAL A 17 4.84 -7.18 13.58
N LEU A 18 4.49 -5.94 13.30
CA LEU A 18 3.66 -5.58 12.15
C LEU A 18 4.50 -4.89 11.08
N LEU A 19 4.72 -5.57 9.95
CA LEU A 19 5.37 -5.00 8.77
C LEU A 19 4.33 -4.31 7.90
N VAL A 20 4.44 -2.99 7.75
CA VAL A 20 3.49 -2.17 6.99
C VAL A 20 4.19 -1.48 5.82
N ASN A 21 3.51 -1.45 4.67
CA ASN A 21 3.97 -0.74 3.48
C ASN A 21 2.76 -0.24 2.68
N LEU A 22 3.00 0.65 1.71
CA LEU A 22 1.99 1.13 0.76
C LEU A 22 1.43 0.02 -0.14
N GLY A 23 2.19 -1.06 -0.29
CA GLY A 23 1.83 -2.19 -1.14
C GLY A 23 2.24 -1.99 -2.59
N THR A 24 1.67 -2.82 -3.45
CA THR A 24 2.01 -2.94 -4.87
C THR A 24 0.75 -3.41 -5.61
N PRO A 25 0.58 -3.09 -6.90
CA PRO A 25 -0.51 -3.67 -7.68
C PRO A 25 -0.44 -5.20 -7.68
N GLU A 26 -1.59 -5.86 -7.80
CA GLU A 26 -1.71 -7.32 -7.86
C GLU A 26 -1.02 -7.92 -9.09
N ALA A 27 -0.98 -7.17 -10.21
CA ALA A 27 -0.35 -7.58 -11.45
C ALA A 27 0.25 -6.36 -12.18
N PRO A 28 1.24 -6.55 -13.08
CA PRO A 28 1.84 -5.47 -13.86
C PRO A 28 0.96 -5.11 -15.08
N THR A 29 -0.36 -5.28 -14.96
CA THR A 29 -1.33 -4.98 -16.01
C THR A 29 -1.92 -3.59 -15.79
N VAL A 30 -2.31 -2.93 -16.89
CA VAL A 30 -2.90 -1.59 -16.83
C VAL A 30 -4.13 -1.53 -15.94
N SER A 31 -4.97 -2.57 -15.95
CA SER A 31 -6.17 -2.65 -15.11
C SER A 31 -5.85 -2.74 -13.63
N ALA A 32 -4.92 -3.60 -13.23
CA ALA A 32 -4.49 -3.78 -11.84
C ALA A 32 -3.80 -2.51 -11.31
N VAL A 33 -2.92 -1.91 -12.12
CA VAL A 33 -2.24 -0.65 -11.77
C VAL A 33 -3.23 0.50 -11.66
N ARG A 34 -4.25 0.56 -12.52
CA ARG A 34 -5.30 1.58 -12.42
C ARG A 34 -6.09 1.45 -11.13
N ARG A 35 -6.47 0.23 -10.72
CA ARG A 35 -7.16 -0.01 -9.44
C ARG A 35 -6.30 0.42 -8.26
N TYR A 36 -5.05 -0.04 -8.22
CA TYR A 36 -4.09 0.34 -7.18
C TYR A 36 -3.89 1.87 -7.08
N LEU A 37 -3.67 2.55 -8.22
CA LEU A 37 -3.51 4.01 -8.23
C LEU A 37 -4.79 4.72 -7.80
N GLY A 38 -5.97 4.17 -8.12
CA GLY A 38 -7.25 4.70 -7.67
C GLY A 38 -7.38 4.67 -6.16
N GLU A 39 -7.08 3.53 -5.54
CA GLU A 39 -7.12 3.35 -4.07
C GLU A 39 -6.06 4.22 -3.39
N PHE A 40 -4.81 4.17 -3.86
CA PHE A 40 -3.68 4.89 -3.28
C PHE A 40 -3.84 6.41 -3.37
N LEU A 41 -4.21 6.94 -4.54
CA LEU A 41 -4.32 8.38 -4.76
C LEU A 41 -5.63 8.97 -4.25
N HIS A 42 -6.62 8.15 -3.89
CA HIS A 42 -7.85 8.64 -3.27
C HIS A 42 -7.64 8.97 -1.78
N ASP A 43 -6.55 8.53 -1.15
CA ASP A 43 -6.21 8.86 0.22
C ASP A 43 -5.86 10.35 0.39
N GLN A 44 -6.54 11.03 1.31
CA GLN A 44 -6.31 12.44 1.64
C GLN A 44 -4.93 12.69 2.26
N ARG A 45 -4.30 11.65 2.83
CA ARG A 45 -2.95 11.72 3.38
C ARG A 45 -1.88 11.73 2.28
N VAL A 46 -2.23 11.28 1.08
CA VAL A 46 -1.32 11.25 -0.07
C VAL A 46 -1.45 12.53 -0.89
N VAL A 47 -2.65 13.13 -0.96
CA VAL A 47 -2.91 14.35 -1.73
C VAL A 47 -3.75 15.35 -0.93
N GLU A 48 -3.17 16.51 -0.65
CA GLU A 48 -3.74 17.56 0.22
C GLU A 48 -4.71 18.52 -0.50
N LEU A 49 -5.14 18.22 -1.73
CA LEU A 49 -6.07 19.06 -2.50
C LEU A 49 -7.52 18.89 -2.05
N THR A 50 -8.36 19.89 -2.37
CA THR A 50 -9.80 19.80 -2.08
C THR A 50 -10.42 18.61 -2.82
N ARG A 51 -11.21 17.80 -2.08
CA ARG A 51 -11.66 16.45 -2.50
C ARG A 51 -12.38 16.41 -3.85
N TRP A 52 -13.23 17.40 -4.13
CA TRP A 52 -13.99 17.44 -5.40
C TRP A 52 -13.09 17.78 -6.60
N ILE A 53 -12.16 18.73 -6.43
CA ILE A 53 -11.16 19.09 -7.45
C ILE A 53 -10.28 17.87 -7.75
N TRP A 54 -9.79 17.23 -6.69
CA TRP A 54 -8.92 16.07 -6.84
C TRP A 54 -9.63 14.88 -7.47
N CYS A 55 -10.87 14.60 -7.08
CA CYS A 55 -11.64 13.50 -7.68
C CYS A 55 -11.81 13.68 -9.20
N LEU A 56 -12.05 14.91 -9.65
CA LEU A 56 -12.14 15.25 -11.07
C LEU A 56 -10.79 15.03 -11.79
N ILE A 57 -9.68 15.44 -11.18
CA ILE A 57 -8.33 15.25 -11.73
C ILE A 57 -7.96 13.76 -11.77
N LEU A 58 -8.23 13.04 -10.69
CA LEU A 58 -7.92 11.63 -10.51
C LEU A 58 -8.63 10.79 -11.59
N HIS A 59 -9.96 10.89 -11.68
CA HIS A 59 -10.75 10.10 -12.62
C HIS A 59 -10.74 10.66 -14.05
N GLY A 60 -10.52 11.98 -14.19
CA GLY A 60 -10.50 12.66 -15.49
C GLY A 60 -9.20 12.46 -16.25
N ILE A 61 -8.05 12.65 -15.58
CA ILE A 61 -6.72 12.70 -16.21
C ILE A 61 -5.85 11.54 -15.71
N VAL A 62 -5.65 11.44 -14.39
CA VAL A 62 -4.61 10.56 -13.83
C VAL A 62 -4.88 9.09 -14.17
N LEU A 63 -6.08 8.58 -13.85
CA LEU A 63 -6.45 7.19 -14.08
C LEU A 63 -6.64 6.83 -15.56
N ARG A 64 -6.67 7.81 -16.46
CA ARG A 64 -6.74 7.58 -17.92
C ARG A 64 -5.37 7.43 -18.56
N PHE A 65 -4.40 8.26 -18.17
CA PHE A 65 -3.10 8.31 -18.85
C PHE A 65 -1.98 7.60 -18.07
N ARG A 66 -1.93 7.79 -16.75
CA ARG A 66 -0.81 7.33 -15.91
C ARG A 66 -0.68 5.81 -15.82
N PRO A 67 -1.76 5.00 -15.75
CA PRO A 67 -1.62 3.56 -15.56
C PRO A 67 -0.84 2.85 -16.66
N LYS A 68 -0.90 3.30 -17.91
CA LYS A 68 -0.13 2.70 -19.02
C LYS A 68 1.38 2.82 -18.80
N LYS A 69 1.84 4.03 -18.44
CA LYS A 69 3.25 4.30 -18.16
C LYS A 69 3.73 3.57 -16.91
N SER A 70 2.92 3.57 -15.85
CA SER A 70 3.24 2.86 -14.61
C SER A 70 3.27 1.35 -14.80
N ALA A 71 2.31 0.78 -15.53
CA ALA A 71 2.29 -0.66 -15.84
C ALA A 71 3.57 -1.08 -16.56
N ALA A 72 4.00 -0.36 -17.59
CA ALA A 72 5.25 -0.65 -18.28
C ALA A 72 6.48 -0.60 -17.35
N ALA A 73 6.48 0.28 -16.34
CA ALA A 73 7.54 0.31 -15.34
C ALA A 73 7.47 -0.91 -14.41
N TYR A 74 6.28 -1.29 -13.93
CA TYR A 74 6.09 -2.50 -13.13
C TYR A 74 6.48 -3.76 -13.90
N THR A 75 6.12 -3.86 -15.19
CA THR A 75 6.49 -4.99 -16.04
C THR A 75 8.01 -5.20 -16.11
N LYS A 76 8.80 -4.12 -16.15
CA LYS A 76 10.27 -4.21 -16.22
C LYS A 76 10.92 -4.85 -14.99
N ILE A 77 10.27 -4.74 -13.84
CA ILE A 77 10.79 -5.22 -12.56
C ILE A 77 10.01 -6.41 -12.02
N TRP A 78 9.07 -6.95 -12.81
CA TRP A 78 8.22 -8.04 -12.38
C TRP A 78 8.95 -9.38 -12.49
N SER A 79 8.88 -10.21 -11.44
CA SER A 79 9.45 -11.56 -11.43
C SER A 79 8.34 -12.62 -11.40
N GLU A 80 8.73 -13.89 -11.54
CA GLU A 80 7.82 -15.04 -11.37
C GLU A 80 7.16 -15.07 -9.98
N THR A 81 7.89 -14.57 -8.98
CA THR A 81 7.43 -14.45 -7.58
C THR A 81 6.56 -13.20 -7.34
N GLY A 82 6.26 -12.42 -8.38
CA GLY A 82 5.43 -11.22 -8.32
C GLY A 82 6.23 -9.92 -8.18
N SER A 83 5.68 -8.95 -7.46
CA SER A 83 6.37 -7.69 -7.17
C SER A 83 7.52 -7.92 -6.20
N PRO A 84 8.74 -7.38 -6.46
CA PRO A 84 9.88 -7.46 -5.55
C PRO A 84 9.53 -7.00 -4.13
N LEU A 85 8.69 -5.97 -4.01
CA LEU A 85 8.28 -5.44 -2.72
C LEU A 85 7.48 -6.46 -1.91
N MET A 86 6.56 -7.17 -2.56
CA MET A 86 5.74 -8.20 -1.90
C MET A 86 6.58 -9.41 -1.52
N SER A 87 7.40 -9.92 -2.45
CA SER A 87 8.22 -11.11 -2.22
C SER A 87 9.27 -10.89 -1.14
N LEU A 88 9.97 -9.75 -1.14
CA LEU A 88 10.96 -9.41 -0.13
C LEU A 88 10.32 -9.14 1.24
N THR A 89 9.16 -8.47 1.28
CA THR A 89 8.45 -8.23 2.56
C THR A 89 7.99 -9.53 3.18
N ARG A 90 7.50 -10.49 2.39
CA ARG A 90 7.14 -11.83 2.87
C ARG A 90 8.36 -12.58 3.41
N ALA A 91 9.46 -12.61 2.64
CA ALA A 91 10.70 -13.25 3.09
C ALA A 91 11.27 -12.62 4.36
N LEU A 92 11.12 -11.30 4.55
CA LEU A 92 11.51 -10.62 5.77
C LEU A 92 10.62 -11.02 6.95
N ALA A 93 9.31 -11.07 6.75
CA ALA A 93 8.36 -11.47 7.79
C ALA A 93 8.57 -12.92 8.25
N GLU A 94 8.99 -13.83 7.37
CA GLU A 94 9.31 -15.23 7.71
C GLU A 94 10.61 -15.38 8.52
N ARG A 95 11.48 -14.37 8.51
CA ARG A 95 12.79 -14.38 9.19
C ARG A 95 12.79 -13.66 10.56
N LEU A 96 11.72 -12.95 10.88
CA LEU A 96 11.52 -12.24 12.15
C LEU A 96 10.79 -13.12 13.15
#